data_AF-A0A0N4XL69-F1
#
_entry.id   AF-A0A0N4XL69-F1
#
_cell.length_a   1.000
_cell.length_b   1.000
_cell.length_c   1.000
_cell.angle_alpha   90.00
_cell.angle_beta   90.00
_cell.angle_gamma   90.00
#
_symmetry.space_group_name_H-M   'P 1'
#
loop_
_entity.id
_entity.type
_entity.pdbx_description
1 polymer ?
#
loop_
_entity_poly.entity_id
_entity_poly.type
_entity_poly.pdbx_seq_one_letter_code
_entity_poly.pdbx_strand_id
1 'polypeptide(L)'
;MVTGLTSSAAQRKTIGFETEKHRPGLGQCLSAFASCFPVAFLEPEYNKYNKYSVLAKTQDQSVQVQEMLQNLSTHIPHIEKLLTEIEQVANNGVMYVEQPNVYDVDLPMMCSYLAYWFNQGPDGKKAENASITAVAADHINRIFCALLRMVRNHVGVENAPWLCRTNFFAVQIIQNVTCDPVKDYILPIAERLRRMSEKAYREEEHMRTHPDDADEGTVAEDNARLVRDTYAYFPILMKYTDLHRAQWLKTPSWETDGVYENVAVIFRIWSQSQHFKVG
;
A
#
# COMPACT_ATOMS: atom_id res chain seq x y z
N MET A 1 -7.39 -2.14 17.74
CA MET A 1 -7.80 -3.56 17.81
C MET A 1 -6.65 -4.57 17.86
N VAL A 2 -5.49 -4.32 17.26
CA VAL A 2 -4.38 -5.32 17.28
C VAL A 2 -3.52 -5.24 18.55
N THR A 3 -3.49 -4.13 19.27
CA THR A 3 -2.52 -3.93 20.38
C THR A 3 -3.07 -4.19 21.79
N GLY A 4 -4.38 -4.32 21.98
CA GLY A 4 -5.00 -4.58 23.30
C GLY A 4 -5.43 -6.02 23.54
N LEU A 5 -5.71 -6.78 22.47
CA LEU A 5 -6.02 -8.22 22.52
C LEU A 5 -4.75 -9.09 22.59
N THR A 6 -3.58 -8.49 22.40
CA THR A 6 -2.29 -9.18 22.48
C THR A 6 -2.03 -9.76 23.87
N SER A 7 -2.53 -9.16 24.95
CA SER A 7 -2.21 -9.61 26.31
C SER A 7 -2.84 -10.96 26.68
N SER A 8 -4.05 -11.26 26.20
CA SER A 8 -4.76 -12.53 26.49
C SER A 8 -4.57 -13.59 25.40
N ALA A 9 -4.43 -13.18 24.13
CA ALA A 9 -4.16 -14.10 23.03
C ALA A 9 -2.69 -14.58 23.00
N ALA A 10 -1.72 -13.75 23.40
CA ALA A 10 -0.30 -14.14 23.46
C ALA A 10 -0.02 -15.27 24.47
N GLN A 11 -0.91 -15.52 25.43
CA GLN A 11 -0.78 -16.63 26.37
C GLN A 11 -1.08 -18.00 25.74
N ARG A 12 -1.72 -18.03 24.56
CA ARG A 12 -1.99 -19.28 23.82
C ARG A 12 -1.05 -19.36 22.62
N LYS A 13 0.10 -20.03 22.82
CA LYS A 13 1.17 -20.20 21.82
C LYS A 13 0.65 -20.59 20.42
N THR A 14 -0.35 -21.46 20.35
CA THR A 14 -0.97 -21.89 19.08
C THR A 14 -1.69 -20.75 18.35
N ILE A 15 -2.41 -19.88 19.06
CA ILE A 15 -3.13 -18.75 18.45
C ILE A 15 -2.15 -17.70 17.93
N GLY A 16 -1.12 -17.37 18.71
CA GLY A 16 -0.07 -16.45 18.27
C GLY A 16 0.63 -16.92 16.99
N PHE A 17 1.01 -18.21 16.96
CA PHE A 17 1.65 -18.82 15.80
C PHE A 17 0.75 -18.79 14.55
N GLU A 18 -0.50 -19.22 14.67
CA GLU A 18 -1.44 -19.21 13.52
C GLU A 18 -1.75 -17.79 13.05
N THR A 19 -1.86 -16.82 13.97
CA THR A 19 -2.08 -15.40 13.64
C THR A 19 -0.92 -14.85 12.82
N GLU A 20 0.32 -15.14 13.22
CA GLU A 20 1.51 -14.71 12.49
C GLU A 20 1.61 -15.37 11.11
N LYS A 21 1.41 -16.69 11.05
CA LYS A 21 1.44 -17.47 9.81
C LYS A 21 0.39 -17.00 8.80
N HIS A 22 -0.80 -16.63 9.26
CA HIS A 22 -1.92 -16.22 8.42
C HIS A 22 -2.15 -14.71 8.38
N ARG A 23 -1.22 -13.91 8.93
CA ARG A 23 -1.33 -12.44 9.03
C ARG A 23 -1.75 -11.77 7.71
N PRO A 24 -1.16 -12.09 6.54
CA PRO A 24 -1.60 -11.49 5.28
C PRO A 24 -3.06 -11.79 4.91
N GLY A 25 -3.52 -13.02 5.17
CA GLY A 25 -4.90 -13.43 4.89
C GLY A 25 -5.88 -12.73 5.83
N LEU A 26 -5.52 -12.58 7.11
CA LEU A 26 -6.30 -11.82 8.09
C LEU A 26 -6.40 -10.35 7.69
N GLY A 27 -5.30 -9.74 7.26
CA GLY A 27 -5.29 -8.38 6.75
C GLY A 27 -6.14 -8.19 5.49
N GLN A 28 -6.14 -9.16 4.57
CA GLN A 28 -7.03 -9.16 3.41
C GLN A 28 -8.51 -9.22 3.82
N CYS A 29 -8.88 -10.08 4.78
CA CYS A 29 -10.23 -10.13 5.33
C CYS A 29 -10.63 -8.79 5.96
N LEU A 30 -9.73 -8.17 6.72
CA LEU A 30 -9.98 -6.89 7.36
C LEU A 30 -10.10 -5.75 6.32
N SER A 31 -9.31 -5.81 5.25
CA SER A 31 -9.41 -4.88 4.12
C SER A 31 -10.76 -5.00 3.41
N ALA A 32 -11.22 -6.22 3.12
CA ALA A 32 -12.55 -6.43 2.55
C ALA A 32 -13.68 -5.95 3.49
N PHE A 33 -13.52 -6.17 4.79
CA PHE A 33 -14.45 -5.68 5.81
C PHE A 33 -14.49 -4.15 5.87
N ALA A 34 -13.34 -3.49 5.76
CA ALA A 34 -13.22 -2.03 5.85
C ALA A 34 -13.98 -1.29 4.74
N SER A 35 -14.11 -1.89 3.55
CA SER A 35 -14.90 -1.36 2.43
C SER A 35 -16.40 -1.69 2.48
N CYS A 36 -16.84 -2.52 3.43
CA CYS A 36 -18.21 -3.02 3.50
C CYS A 36 -18.98 -2.52 4.73
N PHE A 37 -18.31 -1.78 5.62
CA PHE A 37 -18.94 -1.29 6.83
C PHE A 37 -19.94 -0.17 6.52
N PRO A 38 -21.16 -0.20 7.10
CA PRO A 38 -22.18 0.82 6.84
C PRO A 38 -21.88 2.16 7.54
N VAL A 39 -20.81 2.22 8.34
CA VAL A 39 -20.39 3.37 9.13
C VAL A 39 -18.89 3.57 9.04
N ALA A 40 -18.46 4.84 9.04
CA ALA A 40 -17.07 5.27 8.97
C ALA A 40 -16.38 4.98 10.32
N PHE A 41 -16.09 3.71 10.58
CA PHE A 41 -15.72 3.24 11.92
C PHE A 41 -14.37 3.79 12.43
N LEU A 42 -13.51 4.30 11.55
CA LEU A 42 -12.26 4.99 11.93
C LEU A 42 -12.47 6.48 12.26
N GLU A 43 -13.70 6.97 12.11
CA GLU A 43 -14.12 8.37 12.27
C GLU A 43 -15.38 8.47 13.15
N PRO A 44 -15.31 8.03 14.41
CA PRO A 44 -16.48 7.91 15.29
C PRO A 44 -17.28 9.20 15.47
N GLU A 45 -16.64 10.36 15.32
CA GLU A 45 -17.27 11.67 15.40
C GLU A 45 -18.32 11.93 14.30
N TYR A 46 -18.23 11.24 13.16
CA TYR A 46 -19.22 11.34 12.06
C TYR A 46 -20.35 10.33 12.18
N ASN A 47 -20.22 9.31 13.03
CA ASN A 47 -21.21 8.25 13.17
C ASN A 47 -22.57 8.74 13.67
N LYS A 48 -22.65 9.88 14.37
CA LYS A 48 -23.94 10.50 14.75
C LYS A 48 -24.74 11.05 13.56
N TYR A 49 -24.06 11.36 12.45
CA TYR A 49 -24.70 11.87 11.24
C TYR A 49 -25.08 10.73 10.27
N ASN A 50 -24.58 9.52 10.51
CA ASN A 50 -24.88 8.36 9.67
C ASN A 50 -26.15 7.65 10.15
N LYS A 51 -27.21 7.66 9.33
CA LYS A 51 -28.52 7.04 9.65
C LYS A 51 -28.47 5.53 9.96
N TYR A 52 -27.44 4.82 9.50
CA TYR A 52 -27.24 3.39 9.76
C TYR A 52 -26.52 3.14 11.08
N SER A 53 -25.97 4.19 11.71
CA SER A 53 -25.33 4.10 13.00
C SER A 53 -26.34 4.05 14.14
N VAL A 54 -26.08 3.18 15.11
CA VAL A 54 -26.79 3.18 16.40
C VAL A 54 -26.61 4.52 17.11
N LEU A 55 -25.49 5.22 16.88
CA LEU A 55 -25.20 6.53 17.46
C LEU A 55 -26.06 7.66 16.90
N ALA A 56 -26.64 7.52 15.71
CA ALA A 56 -27.58 8.52 15.18
C ALA A 56 -28.89 8.61 15.98
N LYS A 57 -29.18 7.61 16.83
CA LYS A 57 -30.37 7.54 17.70
C LYS A 57 -30.03 7.67 19.19
N THR A 58 -28.85 8.18 19.55
CA THR A 58 -28.36 8.14 20.93
C THR A 58 -29.23 8.87 21.94
N GLN A 59 -30.00 9.90 21.54
CA GLN A 59 -30.90 10.61 22.45
C GLN A 59 -32.04 9.73 22.99
N ASP A 60 -32.39 8.64 22.28
CA ASP A 60 -33.45 7.70 22.66
C ASP A 60 -32.93 6.43 23.37
N GLN A 61 -31.61 6.34 23.61
CA GLN A 61 -30.96 5.14 24.16
C GLN A 61 -30.68 5.25 25.66
N SER A 62 -30.71 4.10 26.36
CA SER A 62 -30.37 4.06 27.78
C SER A 62 -28.90 4.41 28.03
N VAL A 63 -28.62 4.98 29.20
CA VAL A 63 -27.25 5.37 29.63
C VAL A 63 -26.26 4.19 29.52
N GLN A 64 -26.70 2.98 29.84
CA GLN A 64 -25.88 1.78 29.76
C GLN A 64 -25.44 1.43 28.33
N VAL A 65 -26.30 1.66 27.33
CA VAL A 65 -25.95 1.44 25.91
C VAL A 65 -24.95 2.50 25.45
N GLN A 66 -25.11 3.75 25.88
CA GLN A 66 -24.17 4.82 25.58
C GLN A 66 -22.78 4.54 26.16
N GLU A 67 -22.70 4.10 27.42
CA GLU A 67 -21.43 3.69 28.05
C GLU A 67 -20.76 2.52 27.32
N MET A 68 -21.54 1.50 26.93
CA MET A 68 -21.01 0.36 26.17
C MET A 68 -20.45 0.79 24.81
N LEU A 69 -21.15 1.67 24.08
CA LEU A 69 -20.69 2.19 22.78
C LEU A 69 -19.43 3.05 22.93
N GLN A 70 -19.36 3.88 23.96
CA GLN A 70 -18.17 4.67 24.27
C GLN A 70 -16.97 3.75 24.56
N ASN A 71 -17.18 2.71 25.37
CA ASN A 71 -16.16 1.71 25.68
C ASN A 71 -15.71 0.91 24.43
N LEU A 72 -16.61 0.60 23.50
CA LEU A 72 -16.22 -0.06 22.25
C LEU A 72 -15.37 0.87 21.38
N SER A 73 -15.74 2.15 21.30
CA SER A 73 -15.04 3.16 20.49
C SER A 73 -13.59 3.35 20.91
N THR A 74 -13.24 3.19 22.19
CA THR A 74 -11.85 3.34 22.67
C THR A 74 -10.90 2.25 22.15
N HIS A 75 -11.42 1.15 21.60
CA HIS A 75 -10.63 0.02 21.10
C HIS A 75 -10.39 0.07 19.58
N ILE A 76 -11.08 0.95 18.88
CA ILE A 76 -10.98 1.17 17.44
C ILE A 76 -9.98 2.31 17.18
N PRO A 77 -8.96 2.11 16.34
CA PRO A 77 -8.03 3.20 16.01
C PRO A 77 -8.75 4.30 15.22
N HIS A 78 -8.28 5.53 15.37
CA HIS A 78 -8.72 6.65 14.55
C HIS A 78 -7.92 6.70 13.24
N ILE A 79 -8.57 7.19 12.18
CA ILE A 79 -8.01 7.34 10.84
C ILE A 79 -6.64 8.05 10.85
N GLU A 80 -6.55 9.21 11.50
CA GLU A 80 -5.32 10.02 11.51
C GLU A 80 -4.17 9.34 12.23
N LYS A 81 -4.46 8.64 13.32
CA LYS A 81 -3.45 7.89 14.06
C LYS A 81 -2.87 6.78 13.18
N LEU A 82 -3.74 5.98 12.55
CA LEU A 82 -3.32 4.86 11.73
C LEU A 82 -2.56 5.30 10.47
N LEU A 83 -3.03 6.38 9.83
CA LEU A 83 -2.35 6.98 8.69
C LEU A 83 -0.95 7.48 9.06
N THR A 84 -0.84 8.18 10.19
CA THR A 84 0.45 8.69 10.71
C THR A 84 1.42 7.55 11.05
N GLU A 85 0.93 6.47 11.65
CA GLU A 85 1.76 5.29 11.97
C GLU A 85 2.33 4.64 10.69
N ILE A 86 1.52 4.50 9.64
CA ILE A 86 1.98 4.01 8.32
C ILE A 86 3.00 4.97 7.70
N GLU A 87 2.74 6.27 7.74
CA GLU A 87 3.67 7.29 7.24
C GLU A 87 5.01 7.26 7.99
N GLN A 88 5.00 7.06 9.30
CA GLN A 88 6.22 6.93 10.11
C GLN A 88 7.03 5.70 9.70
N VAL A 89 6.39 4.55 9.49
CA VAL A 89 7.07 3.34 8.96
C VAL A 89 7.71 3.63 7.61
N ALA A 90 6.98 4.30 6.71
CA ALA A 90 7.48 4.68 5.40
C ALA A 90 8.67 5.64 5.48
N ASN A 91 8.56 6.70 6.30
CA ASN A 91 9.56 7.77 6.46
C ASN A 91 10.85 7.27 7.09
N ASN A 92 10.74 6.40 8.09
CA ASN A 92 11.88 5.87 8.82
C ASN A 92 12.53 4.68 8.10
N GLY A 93 11.93 4.19 7.01
CA GLY A 93 12.46 3.04 6.28
C GLY A 93 12.44 1.74 7.08
N VAL A 94 11.47 1.58 7.98
CA VAL A 94 11.32 0.37 8.82
C VAL A 94 10.99 -0.81 7.93
N MET A 95 11.74 -1.90 8.01
CA MET A 95 11.60 -3.03 7.10
C MET A 95 10.42 -3.94 7.47
N TYR A 96 9.94 -4.72 6.49
CA TYR A 96 8.83 -5.67 6.67
C TYR A 96 9.02 -6.60 7.88
N VAL A 97 10.23 -7.10 8.09
CA VAL A 97 10.57 -8.02 9.19
C VAL A 97 10.38 -7.37 10.57
N GLU A 98 10.57 -6.05 10.66
CA GLU A 98 10.49 -5.31 11.92
C GLU A 98 9.04 -4.98 12.29
N GLN A 99 8.19 -4.67 11.30
CA GLN A 99 6.78 -4.31 11.53
C GLN A 99 5.81 -4.96 10.53
N PRO A 100 5.70 -6.30 10.50
CA PRO A 100 4.91 -6.99 9.48
C PRO A 100 3.41 -6.66 9.56
N ASN A 101 2.88 -6.28 10.72
CA ASN A 101 1.48 -5.87 10.88
C ASN A 101 1.13 -4.63 10.05
N VAL A 102 2.06 -3.66 9.94
CA VAL A 102 1.80 -2.44 9.17
C VAL A 102 1.67 -2.76 7.68
N TYR A 103 2.53 -3.64 7.18
CA TYR A 103 2.52 -4.06 5.77
C TYR A 103 1.35 -4.99 5.42
N ASP A 104 1.05 -5.95 6.29
CA ASP A 104 0.09 -7.02 5.99
C ASP A 104 -1.34 -6.67 6.38
N VAL A 105 -1.54 -5.76 7.34
CA VAL A 105 -2.86 -5.48 7.95
C VAL A 105 -3.23 -4.01 7.79
N ASP A 106 -2.43 -3.10 8.35
CA ASP A 106 -2.84 -1.70 8.47
C ASP A 106 -2.88 -0.99 7.11
N LEU A 107 -1.82 -1.14 6.31
CA LEU A 107 -1.73 -0.58 4.96
C LEU A 107 -2.85 -1.04 4.02
N PRO A 108 -3.09 -2.37 3.81
CA PRO A 108 -4.17 -2.81 2.93
C PRO A 108 -5.57 -2.49 3.50
N MET A 109 -5.76 -2.49 4.82
CA MET A 109 -7.02 -2.06 5.43
C MET A 109 -7.28 -0.57 5.15
N MET A 110 -6.28 0.29 5.36
CA MET A 110 -6.39 1.73 5.13
C MET A 110 -6.63 2.07 3.66
N CYS A 111 -5.93 1.41 2.73
CA CYS A 111 -6.18 1.61 1.30
C CYS A 111 -7.65 1.32 0.95
N SER A 112 -8.21 0.23 1.47
CA SER A 112 -9.61 -0.16 1.21
C SER A 112 -10.62 0.76 1.89
N TYR A 113 -10.38 1.11 3.16
CA TYR A 113 -11.21 2.06 3.88
C TYR A 113 -11.28 3.39 3.14
N LEU A 114 -10.12 3.97 2.81
CA LEU A 114 -10.03 5.28 2.17
C LEU A 114 -10.65 5.26 0.78
N ALA A 115 -10.38 4.23 -0.03
CA ALA A 115 -10.97 4.10 -1.36
C ALA A 115 -12.51 4.07 -1.33
N TYR A 116 -13.10 3.38 -0.35
CA TYR A 116 -14.54 3.32 -0.20
C TYR A 116 -15.13 4.65 0.30
N TRP A 117 -14.63 5.16 1.42
CA TRP A 117 -15.17 6.35 2.09
C TRP A 117 -14.89 7.64 1.33
N PHE A 118 -13.82 7.72 0.52
CA PHE A 118 -13.57 8.86 -0.36
C PHE A 118 -14.77 9.18 -1.25
N ASN A 119 -15.48 8.18 -1.77
CA ASN A 119 -16.65 8.41 -2.62
C ASN A 119 -17.82 9.08 -1.89
N GLN A 120 -17.88 8.96 -0.56
CA GLN A 120 -18.92 9.52 0.31
C GLN A 120 -18.45 10.78 1.05
N GLY A 121 -17.16 11.10 0.96
CA GLY A 121 -16.56 12.27 1.58
C GLY A 121 -16.71 13.55 0.76
N PRO A 122 -16.17 14.68 1.26
CA PRO A 122 -16.34 16.00 0.66
C PRO A 122 -15.85 16.11 -0.80
N ASP A 123 -14.78 15.39 -1.16
CA ASP A 123 -14.22 15.38 -2.52
C ASP A 123 -14.80 14.25 -3.40
N GLY A 124 -15.73 13.48 -2.85
CA GLY A 124 -16.32 12.29 -3.47
C GLY A 124 -17.47 12.59 -4.41
N LYS A 125 -17.76 11.65 -5.31
CA LYS A 125 -18.88 11.76 -6.27
C LYS A 125 -20.26 11.67 -5.62
N LYS A 126 -20.36 11.13 -4.41
CA LYS A 126 -21.63 10.89 -3.69
C LYS A 126 -21.72 11.73 -2.40
N ALA A 127 -21.06 12.89 -2.38
CA ALA A 127 -21.15 13.79 -1.22
C ALA A 127 -22.62 14.16 -0.94
N GLU A 128 -23.10 13.84 0.26
CA GLU A 128 -24.41 14.26 0.75
C GLU A 128 -24.30 15.58 1.55
N ASN A 129 -25.42 16.28 1.76
CA ASN A 129 -25.45 17.56 2.49
C ASN A 129 -24.97 17.45 3.95
N ALA A 130 -25.08 16.28 4.57
CA ALA A 130 -24.52 15.98 5.88
C ALA A 130 -23.35 15.01 5.70
N SER A 131 -22.13 15.49 5.92
CA SER A 131 -20.93 14.67 5.82
C SER A 131 -20.95 13.56 6.88
N ILE A 132 -20.89 12.31 6.40
CA ILE A 132 -20.81 11.09 7.22
C ILE A 132 -19.38 10.54 7.33
N THR A 133 -18.42 11.25 6.73
CA THR A 133 -16.98 10.99 6.74
C THR A 133 -16.24 12.25 6.27
N ALA A 134 -15.04 12.48 6.80
CA ALA A 134 -14.10 13.51 6.35
C ALA A 134 -13.02 12.97 5.40
N VAL A 135 -13.08 11.71 4.98
CA VAL A 135 -12.12 11.16 4.01
C VAL A 135 -12.14 12.01 2.73
N ALA A 136 -10.97 12.53 2.42
CA ALA A 136 -10.73 13.55 1.39
C ALA A 136 -9.51 13.20 0.55
N ALA A 137 -9.24 13.99 -0.49
CA ALA A 137 -8.11 13.78 -1.38
C ALA A 137 -6.76 13.78 -0.63
N ASP A 138 -6.62 14.59 0.42
CA ASP A 138 -5.41 14.63 1.27
C ASP A 138 -5.07 13.23 1.83
N HIS A 139 -6.02 12.55 2.46
CA HIS A 139 -5.83 11.22 3.01
C HIS A 139 -5.41 10.19 1.94
N ILE A 140 -6.03 10.26 0.75
CA ILE A 140 -5.69 9.39 -0.39
C ILE A 140 -4.24 9.62 -0.86
N ASN A 141 -3.82 10.87 -0.98
CA ASN A 141 -2.46 11.21 -1.41
C ASN A 141 -1.44 10.81 -0.35
N ARG A 142 -1.72 11.04 0.93
CA ARG A 142 -0.86 10.63 2.06
C ARG A 142 -0.61 9.13 2.07
N ILE A 143 -1.66 8.30 2.01
CA ILE A 143 -1.50 6.84 2.00
C ILE A 143 -0.78 6.35 0.73
N PHE A 144 -1.05 6.96 -0.43
CA PHE A 144 -0.39 6.59 -1.69
C PHE A 144 1.10 6.93 -1.69
N CYS A 145 1.46 8.11 -1.19
CA CYS A 145 2.85 8.52 -1.01
C CYS A 145 3.59 7.61 -0.02
N ALA A 146 2.96 7.27 1.11
CA ALA A 146 3.54 6.32 2.07
C ALA A 146 3.76 4.95 1.43
N LEU A 147 2.78 4.44 0.69
CA LEU A 147 2.87 3.20 -0.07
C LEU A 147 4.05 3.20 -1.06
N LEU A 148 4.16 4.22 -1.91
CA LEU A 148 5.26 4.33 -2.88
C LEU A 148 6.62 4.39 -2.18
N ARG A 149 6.73 5.12 -1.06
CA ARG A 149 7.96 5.18 -0.27
C ARG A 149 8.31 3.80 0.32
N MET A 150 7.32 3.07 0.85
CA MET A 150 7.51 1.70 1.34
C MET A 150 7.95 0.75 0.22
N VAL A 151 7.34 0.82 -0.97
CA VAL A 151 7.76 0.06 -2.15
C VAL A 151 9.21 0.39 -2.50
N ARG A 152 9.54 1.68 -2.64
CA ARG A 152 10.91 2.14 -2.93
C ARG A 152 11.94 1.58 -1.96
N ASN A 153 11.61 1.54 -0.67
CA ASN A 153 12.50 1.05 0.38
C ASN A 153 12.75 -0.46 0.28
N HIS A 154 11.79 -1.23 -0.28
CA HIS A 154 11.85 -2.69 -0.37
C HIS A 154 12.30 -3.23 -1.73
N VAL A 155 12.44 -2.38 -2.76
CA VAL A 155 13.04 -2.79 -4.04
C VAL A 155 14.47 -3.29 -3.81
N GLY A 156 14.75 -4.53 -4.18
CA GLY A 156 16.00 -5.26 -3.96
C GLY A 156 16.14 -5.91 -2.59
N VAL A 157 15.15 -5.81 -1.71
CA VAL A 157 15.18 -6.46 -0.39
C VAL A 157 14.72 -7.90 -0.52
N GLU A 158 15.52 -8.84 -0.02
CA GLU A 158 15.22 -10.27 -0.09
C GLU A 158 13.87 -10.62 0.56
N ASN A 159 13.70 -10.29 1.84
CA ASN A 159 12.51 -10.62 2.61
C ASN A 159 11.42 -9.53 2.52
N ALA A 160 10.79 -9.42 1.35
CA ALA A 160 9.70 -8.48 1.09
C ALA A 160 8.48 -9.14 0.39
N PRO A 161 7.89 -10.21 0.97
CA PRO A 161 6.80 -10.97 0.34
C PRO A 161 5.52 -10.15 0.12
N TRP A 162 5.35 -9.03 0.84
CA TRP A 162 4.22 -8.12 0.68
C TRP A 162 4.21 -7.42 -0.69
N LEU A 163 5.37 -7.27 -1.35
CA LEU A 163 5.47 -6.62 -2.67
C LEU A 163 4.59 -7.31 -3.72
N CYS A 164 4.49 -8.64 -3.67
CA CYS A 164 3.62 -9.42 -4.57
C CYS A 164 2.13 -9.06 -4.45
N ARG A 165 1.70 -8.48 -3.33
CA ARG A 165 0.30 -8.09 -3.07
C ARG A 165 0.05 -6.60 -3.29
N THR A 166 1.10 -5.80 -3.47
CA THR A 166 1.02 -4.33 -3.47
C THR A 166 0.02 -3.80 -4.48
N ASN A 167 -0.01 -4.40 -5.67
CA ASN A 167 -0.97 -4.05 -6.71
C ASN A 167 -2.43 -4.11 -6.21
N PHE A 168 -2.83 -5.13 -5.43
CA PHE A 168 -4.23 -5.32 -5.03
C PHE A 168 -4.82 -4.15 -4.24
N PHE A 169 -4.02 -3.51 -3.39
CA PHE A 169 -4.48 -2.38 -2.58
C PHE A 169 -4.07 -1.02 -3.18
N ALA A 170 -2.94 -0.93 -3.90
CA ALA A 170 -2.59 0.29 -4.63
C ALA A 170 -3.70 0.70 -5.63
N VAL A 171 -4.24 -0.27 -6.38
CA VAL A 171 -5.24 0.02 -7.40
C VAL A 171 -6.56 0.55 -6.85
N GLN A 172 -6.83 0.36 -5.55
CA GLN A 172 -8.05 0.83 -4.91
C GLN A 172 -8.03 2.35 -4.72
N ILE A 173 -6.84 2.91 -4.45
CA ILE A 173 -6.67 4.33 -4.13
C ILE A 173 -6.19 5.18 -5.33
N ILE A 174 -5.50 4.57 -6.30
CA ILE A 174 -4.90 5.30 -7.44
C ILE A 174 -5.90 6.20 -8.18
N GLN A 175 -7.17 5.81 -8.32
CA GLN A 175 -8.12 6.59 -9.13
C GLN A 175 -8.35 8.03 -8.64
N ASN A 176 -8.00 8.33 -7.39
CA ASN A 176 -8.24 9.61 -6.74
C ASN A 176 -6.94 10.32 -6.29
N VAL A 177 -5.76 9.85 -6.74
CA VAL A 177 -4.48 10.49 -6.41
C VAL A 177 -4.18 11.67 -7.34
N THR A 178 -3.39 12.61 -6.86
CA THR A 178 -2.90 13.75 -7.65
C THR A 178 -1.67 13.38 -8.47
N CYS A 179 -1.28 14.29 -9.37
CA CYS A 179 -0.08 14.15 -10.20
C CYS A 179 1.23 14.50 -9.44
N ASP A 180 1.14 15.00 -8.20
CA ASP A 180 2.30 15.51 -7.45
C ASP A 180 3.37 14.45 -7.09
N PRO A 181 3.01 13.17 -6.85
CA PRO A 181 4.00 12.12 -6.50
C PRO A 181 5.06 11.80 -7.56
N VAL A 182 4.98 12.31 -8.79
CA VAL A 182 5.88 11.94 -9.90
C VAL A 182 7.35 12.09 -9.50
N LYS A 183 7.73 13.27 -9.01
CA LYS A 183 9.12 13.64 -8.74
C LYS A 183 9.73 12.86 -7.60
N ASP A 184 9.03 12.84 -6.46
CA ASP A 184 9.61 12.39 -5.19
C ASP A 184 9.38 10.90 -4.93
N TYR A 185 8.47 10.26 -5.68
CA TYR A 185 8.04 8.88 -5.42
C TYR A 185 8.07 7.99 -6.66
N ILE A 186 7.39 8.38 -7.75
CA ILE A 186 7.30 7.53 -8.95
C ILE A 186 8.67 7.39 -9.62
N LEU A 187 9.30 8.50 -9.99
CA LEU A 187 10.58 8.49 -10.69
C LEU A 187 11.70 7.77 -9.90
N PRO A 188 11.90 8.01 -8.59
CA PRO A 188 12.96 7.34 -7.85
C PRO A 188 12.83 5.81 -7.79
N ILE A 189 11.61 5.26 -7.88
CA ILE A 189 11.42 3.80 -7.97
C ILE A 189 11.86 3.29 -9.35
N ALA A 190 11.45 3.98 -10.43
CA ALA A 190 11.86 3.64 -11.79
C ALA A 190 13.38 3.67 -11.96
N GLU A 191 14.05 4.70 -11.42
CA GLU A 191 15.51 4.79 -11.42
C GLU A 191 16.17 3.64 -10.66
N ARG A 192 15.64 3.27 -9.50
CA ARG A 192 16.18 2.18 -8.69
C ARG A 192 16.04 0.85 -9.43
N LEU A 193 14.87 0.57 -10.01
CA LEU A 193 14.64 -0.61 -10.83
C LEU A 193 15.56 -0.64 -12.05
N ARG A 194 15.75 0.49 -12.75
CA ARG A 194 16.70 0.58 -13.87
C ARG A 194 18.12 0.18 -13.45
N ARG A 195 18.63 0.74 -12.34
CA ARG A 195 19.97 0.42 -11.83
C ARG A 195 20.09 -1.07 -11.49
N MET A 196 19.05 -1.66 -10.92
CA MET A 196 19.01 -3.10 -10.64
C MET A 196 18.97 -3.94 -11.91
N SER A 197 18.18 -3.57 -12.91
CA SER A 197 18.14 -4.25 -14.21
C SER A 197 19.49 -4.21 -14.91
N GLU A 198 20.20 -3.07 -14.87
CA GLU A 198 21.54 -2.94 -15.43
C GLU A 198 22.56 -3.81 -14.68
N LYS A 199 22.47 -3.91 -13.36
CA LYS A 199 23.31 -4.78 -12.54
C LYS A 199 23.07 -6.25 -12.91
N ALA A 200 21.82 -6.69 -12.85
CA ALA A 200 21.44 -8.08 -13.12
C ALA A 200 21.84 -8.52 -14.54
N TYR A 201 21.65 -7.65 -15.54
CA TYR A 201 22.06 -7.94 -16.92
C TYR A 201 23.58 -8.05 -17.08
N ARG A 202 24.36 -7.26 -16.33
CA ARG A 202 25.82 -7.37 -16.34
C ARG A 202 26.29 -8.68 -15.73
N GLU A 203 25.65 -9.12 -14.64
CA GLU A 203 25.95 -10.39 -13.97
C GLU A 203 25.56 -11.58 -14.85
N GLU A 204 24.43 -11.49 -15.56
CA GLU A 204 24.02 -12.46 -16.60
C GLU A 204 25.09 -12.57 -17.70
N GLU A 205 25.54 -11.45 -18.27
CA GLU A 205 26.58 -11.46 -19.31
C GLU A 205 27.94 -11.96 -18.81
N HIS A 206 28.28 -11.66 -17.55
CA HIS A 206 29.47 -12.19 -16.89
C HIS A 206 29.39 -13.72 -16.77
N MET A 207 28.30 -14.25 -16.24
CA MET A 207 28.04 -15.69 -16.14
C MET A 207 28.10 -16.38 -17.51
N ARG A 208 27.55 -15.73 -18.55
CA ARG A 208 27.61 -16.25 -19.93
C ARG A 208 29.05 -16.34 -20.48
N THR A 209 29.93 -15.43 -20.07
CA THR A 209 31.31 -15.33 -20.60
C THR A 209 32.35 -16.03 -19.73
N HIS A 210 32.08 -16.19 -18.44
CA HIS A 210 32.97 -16.76 -17.43
C HIS A 210 32.16 -17.69 -16.50
N PRO A 211 31.68 -18.84 -17.00
CA PRO A 211 30.77 -19.71 -16.26
C PRO A 211 31.40 -20.32 -15.00
N ASP A 212 32.72 -20.55 -15.00
CA ASP A 212 33.44 -21.12 -13.86
C ASP A 212 33.59 -20.13 -12.67
N ASP A 213 33.40 -18.82 -12.92
CA ASP A 213 33.56 -17.75 -11.93
C ASP A 213 32.21 -17.23 -11.39
N ALA A 214 31.08 -17.74 -11.91
CA ALA A 214 29.75 -17.23 -11.61
C ALA A 214 28.99 -18.12 -10.62
N ASP A 215 28.39 -17.49 -9.61
CA ASP A 215 27.41 -18.15 -8.74
C ASP A 215 26.02 -18.09 -9.39
N GLU A 216 25.68 -19.14 -10.13
CA GLU A 216 24.38 -19.29 -10.80
C GLU A 216 23.21 -19.13 -9.81
N GLY A 217 23.37 -19.56 -8.56
CA GLY A 217 22.35 -19.44 -7.52
C GLY A 217 22.07 -17.98 -7.18
N THR A 218 23.12 -17.21 -6.91
CA THR A 218 23.01 -15.77 -6.64
C THR A 218 22.40 -15.01 -7.82
N VAL A 219 22.80 -15.32 -9.06
CA VAL A 219 22.24 -14.68 -10.27
C VAL A 219 20.74 -14.98 -10.41
N ALA A 220 20.33 -16.24 -10.17
CA ALA A 220 18.93 -16.63 -10.21
C ALA A 220 18.09 -15.92 -9.14
N GLU A 221 18.62 -15.80 -7.91
CA GLU A 221 17.93 -15.10 -6.82
C GLU A 221 17.79 -13.59 -7.07
N ASP A 222 18.84 -12.92 -7.54
CA ASP A 222 18.81 -11.49 -7.87
C ASP A 222 17.82 -11.22 -9.02
N ASN A 223 17.77 -12.09 -10.02
CA ASN A 223 16.76 -12.03 -11.08
C ASN A 223 15.34 -12.22 -10.55
N ALA A 224 15.09 -13.21 -9.69
CA ALA A 224 13.78 -13.44 -9.09
C ALA A 224 13.31 -12.24 -8.26
N ARG A 225 14.22 -11.61 -7.49
CA ARG A 225 13.94 -10.37 -6.74
C ARG A 225 13.55 -9.22 -7.68
N LEU A 226 14.31 -9.02 -8.75
CA LEU A 226 14.02 -7.96 -9.73
C LEU A 226 12.71 -8.20 -10.47
N VAL A 227 12.37 -9.44 -10.82
CA VAL A 227 11.07 -9.81 -11.39
C VAL A 227 9.94 -9.40 -10.43
N ARG A 228 10.00 -9.84 -9.17
CA ARG A 228 9.02 -9.49 -8.13
C ARG A 228 8.83 -7.97 -8.02
N ASP A 229 9.93 -7.22 -7.97
CA ASP A 229 9.89 -5.76 -7.76
C ASP A 229 9.32 -5.02 -8.97
N THR A 230 9.65 -5.51 -10.18
CA THR A 230 9.07 -5.01 -11.43
C THR A 230 7.56 -5.24 -11.44
N TYR A 231 7.09 -6.45 -11.10
CA TYR A 231 5.67 -6.79 -11.02
C TYR A 231 4.93 -6.08 -9.87
N ALA A 232 5.64 -5.62 -8.83
CA ALA A 232 5.04 -4.80 -7.77
C ALA A 232 4.82 -3.35 -8.23
N TYR A 233 5.77 -2.77 -8.97
CA TYR A 233 5.75 -1.35 -9.34
C TYR A 233 5.04 -1.07 -10.68
N PHE A 234 5.25 -1.88 -11.71
CA PHE A 234 4.77 -1.59 -13.07
C PHE A 234 3.24 -1.46 -13.14
N PRO A 235 2.44 -2.32 -12.49
CA PRO A 235 0.98 -2.15 -12.47
C PRO A 235 0.54 -0.81 -11.85
N ILE A 236 1.24 -0.34 -10.82
CA ILE A 236 0.99 0.97 -10.18
C ILE A 236 1.33 2.08 -11.16
N LEU A 237 2.51 2.02 -11.76
CA LEU A 237 2.98 3.00 -12.73
C LEU A 237 2.04 3.10 -13.95
N MET A 238 1.62 1.97 -14.51
CA MET A 238 0.69 1.94 -15.66
C MET A 238 -0.62 2.64 -15.32
N LYS A 239 -1.26 2.32 -14.19
CA LYS A 239 -2.51 2.98 -13.82
C LYS A 239 -2.34 4.46 -13.51
N TYR A 240 -1.23 4.82 -12.87
CA TYR A 240 -0.91 6.22 -12.54
C TYR A 240 -0.67 7.06 -13.80
N THR A 241 0.13 6.53 -14.73
CA THR A 241 0.40 7.18 -16.03
C THR A 241 -0.88 7.29 -16.87
N ASP A 242 -1.74 6.26 -16.88
CA ASP A 242 -3.04 6.33 -17.55
C ASP A 242 -3.95 7.42 -16.96
N LEU A 243 -4.01 7.52 -15.63
CA LEU A 243 -4.80 8.54 -14.93
C LEU A 243 -4.35 9.96 -15.30
N HIS A 244 -3.03 10.19 -15.37
CA HIS A 244 -2.46 11.53 -15.60
C HIS A 244 -2.01 11.77 -17.05
N ARG A 245 -2.32 10.85 -17.97
CA ARG A 245 -1.85 10.87 -19.37
C ARG A 245 -2.07 12.21 -20.06
N ALA A 246 -3.28 12.77 -19.94
CA ALA A 246 -3.63 14.03 -20.57
C ALA A 246 -2.80 15.20 -20.01
N GLN A 247 -2.55 15.21 -18.70
CA GLN A 247 -1.74 16.23 -18.04
C GLN A 247 -0.27 16.12 -18.48
N TRP A 248 0.30 14.92 -18.49
CA TRP A 248 1.69 14.68 -18.90
C TRP A 248 1.94 15.07 -20.35
N LEU A 249 0.99 14.77 -21.25
CA LEU A 249 1.10 15.16 -22.67
C LEU A 249 0.97 16.67 -22.89
N LYS A 250 0.15 17.35 -22.07
CA LYS A 250 -0.05 18.80 -22.19
C LYS A 250 1.09 19.60 -21.56
N THR A 251 1.62 19.11 -20.45
CA THR A 251 2.67 19.76 -19.65
C THR A 251 3.74 18.73 -19.29
N PRO A 252 4.57 18.32 -20.27
CA PRO A 252 5.67 17.41 -20.00
C PRO A 252 6.67 18.05 -19.04
N SER A 253 7.29 17.24 -18.21
CA SER A 253 8.36 17.67 -17.31
C SER A 253 9.56 16.72 -17.41
N TRP A 254 10.71 17.18 -16.92
CA TRP A 254 11.91 16.33 -16.88
C TRP A 254 11.64 15.07 -16.06
N GLU A 255 10.78 15.13 -15.04
CA GLU A 255 10.42 13.96 -14.24
C GLU A 255 9.59 12.96 -15.03
N THR A 256 8.58 13.41 -15.78
CA THR A 256 7.74 12.51 -16.59
C THR A 256 8.54 11.86 -17.72
N ASP A 257 9.44 12.62 -18.35
CA ASP A 257 10.37 12.11 -19.36
C ASP A 257 11.35 11.11 -18.73
N GLY A 258 11.89 11.44 -17.56
CA GLY A 258 12.75 10.54 -16.79
C GLY A 258 12.06 9.22 -16.47
N VAL A 259 10.78 9.22 -16.10
CA VAL A 259 10.03 7.98 -15.88
C VAL A 259 9.99 7.14 -17.15
N TYR A 260 9.68 7.75 -18.30
CA TYR A 260 9.64 7.06 -19.59
C TYR A 260 11.01 6.48 -19.98
N GLU A 261 12.08 7.27 -19.87
CA GLU A 261 13.43 6.84 -20.21
C GLU A 261 13.90 5.67 -19.35
N ASN A 262 13.64 5.72 -18.04
CA ASN A 262 14.00 4.63 -17.13
C ASN A 262 13.27 3.33 -17.50
N VAL A 263 11.97 3.44 -17.75
CA VAL A 263 11.14 2.30 -18.17
C VAL A 263 11.59 1.74 -19.52
N ALA A 264 11.91 2.59 -20.49
CA ALA A 264 12.41 2.17 -21.81
C ALA A 264 13.72 1.38 -21.70
N VAL A 265 14.64 1.80 -20.83
CA VAL A 265 15.89 1.06 -20.57
C VAL A 265 15.60 -0.30 -19.94
N ILE A 266 14.69 -0.39 -18.97
CA ILE A 266 14.30 -1.66 -18.34
C ILE A 266 13.72 -2.62 -19.39
N PHE A 267 12.78 -2.16 -20.22
CA PHE A 267 12.20 -2.97 -21.30
C PHE A 267 13.24 -3.42 -22.33
N ARG A 268 14.19 -2.55 -22.68
CA ARG A 268 15.29 -2.93 -23.58
C ARG A 268 16.13 -4.06 -22.99
N ILE A 269 16.53 -3.94 -21.71
CA ILE A 269 17.27 -5.00 -21.01
C ILE A 269 16.47 -6.30 -20.98
N TRP A 270 15.18 -6.22 -20.63
CA TRP A 270 14.28 -7.37 -20.61
C TRP A 270 14.19 -8.06 -21.99
N SER A 271 14.13 -7.28 -23.07
CA SER A 271 14.09 -7.82 -24.43
C SER A 271 15.37 -8.55 -24.86
N GLN A 272 16.50 -8.26 -24.21
CA GLN A 272 17.81 -8.84 -24.52
C GLN A 272 18.18 -10.00 -23.60
N SER A 273 17.74 -9.97 -22.34
CA SER A 273 17.98 -11.00 -21.35
C SER A 273 17.29 -12.32 -21.69
N GLN A 274 17.96 -13.42 -21.34
CA GLN A 274 17.42 -14.78 -21.39
C GLN A 274 16.70 -15.14 -20.08
N HIS A 275 17.11 -14.57 -18.95
CA HIS A 275 16.53 -14.87 -17.64
C HIS A 275 15.23 -14.11 -17.36
N PHE A 276 15.10 -12.86 -17.81
CA PHE A 276 13.87 -12.10 -17.57
C PHE A 276 12.67 -12.59 -18.40
N LYS A 277 12.88 -13.27 -19.53
CA LYS A 277 11.79 -13.76 -20.40
C LYS A 277 11.08 -15.01 -19.89
N VAL A 278 11.67 -15.72 -18.94
CA VAL A 278 11.27 -17.07 -18.52
C VAL A 278 10.57 -17.07 -17.14
N GLY A 279 10.34 -15.88 -16.56
CA GLY A 279 9.66 -15.69 -15.27
C GLY A 279 8.17 -15.40 -15.37
#